data_AF-Q4UJN3-F1
#
_entry.id   AF-Q4UJN3-F1
#
_cell.length_a   1.000
_cell.length_b   1.000
_cell.length_c   1.000
_cell.angle_alpha   90.00
_cell.angle_beta   90.00
_cell.angle_gamma   90.00
#
_symmetry.space_group_name_H-M   'P 1'
#
loop_
_entity.id
_entity.type
_entity.pdbx_description
1 polymer ?
#
loop_
_entity_poly.entity_id
_entity_poly.type
_entity_poly.pdbx_seq_one_letter_code
_entity_poly.pdbx_strand_id
1 'polypeptide(L)'
;MFKRSLFILLLLAASLVKAEIIEVDSLNKIKQDFKENYNKNYVPQDLLVVTVLDEFLFKSLVPIGEQIDKDIYLTLTPLLRNINKNSKAIYIDQLILTNDSYKKELQESDFPNFVNEMSNSKIPIIAVNDGFTGNFNNIPKFEIWFADYLKKNFNIDFSNSFPNNNYIIFNNLDSFANTYPVFYKGILTSNNISKAEMMLNFLIQVGFMPKAFIIISNNIELLKSMEFQLNSYSSNILFIGYHYNNKNTPENKDAAYYTKIINDLISQINKIKRNNPPLKTNKIKDKNPYDKNQ
;
A
#
# COMPACT_ATOMS: atom_id res chain seq x y z
N MET A 1 7.00 -46.90 -43.31
CA MET A 1 5.84 -46.00 -43.14
C MET A 1 5.59 -45.79 -41.65
N PHE A 2 6.29 -44.88 -40.99
CA PHE A 2 6.02 -44.54 -39.59
C PHE A 2 4.83 -43.57 -39.56
N LYS A 3 3.66 -44.06 -39.15
CA LYS A 3 2.45 -43.25 -38.95
C LYS A 3 2.68 -42.30 -37.77
N ARG A 4 3.09 -41.07 -38.11
CA ARG A 4 3.00 -39.87 -37.28
C ARG A 4 1.53 -39.55 -37.01
N SER A 5 1.00 -39.98 -35.88
CA SER A 5 -0.19 -39.35 -35.30
C SER A 5 -0.38 -39.88 -33.88
N LEU A 6 -0.61 -38.94 -32.96
CA LEU A 6 -1.18 -39.13 -31.61
C LEU A 6 -0.23 -38.92 -30.42
N PHE A 7 0.56 -37.83 -30.43
CA PHE A 7 1.12 -37.28 -29.18
C PHE A 7 0.98 -35.75 -29.05
N ILE A 8 0.04 -35.12 -29.78
CA ILE A 8 -0.20 -33.67 -29.69
C ILE A 8 -1.38 -33.32 -28.75
N LEU A 9 -2.11 -34.31 -28.22
CA LEU A 9 -3.31 -34.02 -27.41
C LEU A 9 -3.11 -34.04 -25.88
N LEU A 10 -1.88 -33.88 -25.37
CA LEU A 10 -1.65 -33.65 -23.94
C LEU A 10 -1.19 -32.21 -23.60
N LEU A 11 -1.11 -31.32 -24.60
CA LEU A 11 -0.60 -29.95 -24.46
C LEU A 11 -1.69 -28.89 -24.17
N LEU A 12 -2.96 -29.28 -24.04
CA LEU A 12 -4.08 -28.33 -23.91
C LEU A 12 -4.67 -28.19 -22.49
N ALA A 13 -4.07 -28.83 -21.48
CA ALA A 13 -4.53 -28.70 -20.09
C ALA A 13 -3.43 -28.24 -19.11
N ALA A 14 -2.32 -27.68 -19.60
CA ALA A 14 -1.54 -26.77 -18.77
C ALA A 14 -2.41 -25.54 -18.55
N SER A 15 -3.18 -25.59 -17.46
CA SER A 15 -4.05 -24.55 -16.96
C SER A 15 -3.38 -23.20 -17.13
N LEU A 16 -4.00 -22.34 -17.94
CA LEU A 16 -3.72 -20.91 -18.02
C LEU A 16 -4.11 -20.28 -16.68
N VAL A 17 -3.40 -20.61 -15.59
CA VAL A 17 -3.56 -19.92 -14.31
C VAL A 17 -3.09 -18.50 -14.55
N LYS A 18 -4.04 -17.60 -14.80
CA LYS A 18 -3.81 -16.17 -15.01
C LYS A 18 -3.80 -15.39 -13.71
N ALA A 19 -4.23 -16.03 -12.64
CA ALA A 19 -4.34 -15.45 -11.32
C ALA A 19 -4.09 -16.52 -10.27
N GLU A 20 -3.28 -16.20 -9.27
CA GLU A 20 -3.11 -17.02 -8.08
C GLU A 20 -3.07 -16.11 -6.85
N ILE A 21 -3.73 -16.54 -5.76
CA ILE A 21 -3.62 -15.90 -4.46
C ILE A 21 -2.97 -16.89 -3.50
N ILE A 22 -1.80 -16.54 -2.99
CA ILE A 22 -0.94 -17.39 -2.16
C ILE A 22 -0.95 -16.83 -0.75
N GLU A 23 -1.33 -17.65 0.24
CA GLU A 23 -1.20 -17.27 1.64
C GLU A 23 0.26 -17.38 2.10
N VAL A 24 0.77 -16.33 2.74
CA VAL A 24 2.12 -16.27 3.28
C VAL A 24 2.11 -15.62 4.65
N ASP A 25 3.01 -16.07 5.53
CA ASP A 25 3.14 -15.58 6.91
C ASP A 25 4.41 -14.73 7.13
N SER A 26 5.26 -14.63 6.11
CA SER A 26 6.57 -13.97 6.21
C SER A 26 7.07 -13.47 4.86
N LEU A 27 7.80 -12.36 4.90
CA LEU A 27 8.43 -11.76 3.73
C LEU A 27 9.49 -12.67 3.11
N ASN A 28 10.11 -13.55 3.90
CA ASN A 28 11.11 -14.51 3.43
C ASN A 28 10.56 -15.52 2.42
N LYS A 29 9.31 -15.97 2.60
CA LYS A 29 8.65 -16.85 1.63
C LYS A 29 8.47 -16.16 0.28
N ILE A 30 8.08 -14.88 0.30
CA ILE A 30 7.98 -14.05 -0.91
C ILE A 30 9.36 -13.92 -1.57
N LYS A 31 10.40 -13.58 -0.81
CA LYS A 31 11.78 -13.50 -1.33
C LYS A 31 12.25 -14.79 -2.00
N GLN A 32 11.94 -15.94 -1.39
CA GLN A 32 12.28 -17.25 -1.94
C GLN A 32 11.56 -17.47 -3.27
N ASP A 33 10.27 -17.16 -3.35
CA ASP A 33 9.48 -17.30 -4.58
C ASP A 33 10.03 -16.43 -5.72
N PHE A 34 10.46 -15.20 -5.44
CA PHE A 34 11.17 -14.37 -6.42
C PHE A 34 12.45 -15.01 -6.96
N LYS A 35 13.26 -15.62 -6.09
CA LYS A 35 14.51 -16.29 -6.51
C LYS A 35 14.22 -17.56 -7.31
N GLU A 36 13.18 -18.30 -6.95
CA GLU A 36 12.89 -19.59 -7.54
C GLU A 36 12.11 -19.51 -8.84
N ASN A 37 11.16 -18.57 -8.93
CA ASN A 37 10.15 -18.50 -9.98
C ASN A 37 10.19 -17.21 -10.81
N TYR A 38 10.23 -16.01 -10.21
CA TYR A 38 10.14 -14.78 -11.03
C TYR A 38 11.46 -14.42 -11.71
N ASN A 39 12.57 -14.38 -10.97
CA ASN A 39 13.87 -13.95 -11.48
C ASN A 39 14.44 -14.88 -12.56
N LYS A 40 13.96 -16.13 -12.64
CA LYS A 40 14.38 -17.09 -13.68
C LYS A 40 13.54 -17.01 -14.94
N ASN A 41 12.27 -16.63 -14.83
CA ASN A 41 11.29 -16.75 -15.90
C ASN A 41 10.90 -15.40 -16.53
N TYR A 42 11.24 -14.27 -15.88
CA TYR A 42 10.90 -12.93 -16.34
C TYR A 42 12.14 -12.04 -16.37
N VAL A 43 12.22 -11.14 -17.36
CA VAL A 43 13.14 -10.01 -17.27
C VAL A 43 12.57 -8.97 -16.31
N PRO A 44 13.39 -8.16 -15.62
CA PRO A 44 12.88 -7.26 -14.56
C PRO A 44 11.76 -6.31 -14.99
N GLN A 45 11.78 -5.82 -16.23
CA GLN A 45 10.77 -4.90 -16.77
C GLN A 45 9.42 -5.58 -17.06
N ASP A 46 9.36 -6.91 -17.10
CA ASP A 46 8.11 -7.65 -17.25
C ASP A 46 7.34 -7.75 -15.93
N LEU A 47 7.92 -7.33 -14.81
CA LEU A 47 7.35 -7.44 -13.48
C LEU A 47 6.92 -6.08 -12.94
N LEU A 48 5.88 -6.07 -12.12
CA LEU A 48 5.58 -4.97 -11.20
C LEU A 48 5.18 -5.53 -9.85
N VAL A 49 5.89 -5.10 -8.81
CA VAL A 49 5.61 -5.43 -7.42
C VAL A 49 4.90 -4.26 -6.77
N VAL A 50 3.78 -4.51 -6.11
CA VAL A 50 3.03 -3.50 -5.35
C VAL A 50 2.89 -3.94 -3.90
N THR A 51 3.43 -3.17 -2.96
CA THR A 51 3.23 -3.41 -1.53
C THR A 51 2.14 -2.49 -0.99
N VAL A 52 1.06 -3.07 -0.47
CA VAL A 52 0.06 -2.32 0.28
C VAL A 52 0.64 -2.04 1.66
N LEU A 53 0.81 -0.76 2.03
CA LEU A 53 1.50 -0.39 3.27
C LEU A 53 0.59 -0.43 4.50
N ASP A 54 -0.71 -0.20 4.31
CA ASP A 54 -1.69 -0.19 5.40
C ASP A 54 -1.70 -1.56 6.08
N GLU A 55 -1.62 -1.58 7.41
CA GLU A 55 -1.59 -2.78 8.27
C GLU A 55 -0.45 -3.79 7.97
N PHE A 56 0.38 -3.54 6.97
CA PHE A 56 1.54 -4.36 6.61
C PHE A 56 2.86 -3.74 7.08
N LEU A 57 3.01 -2.42 6.95
CA LEU A 57 4.31 -1.77 7.11
C LEU A 57 4.76 -1.67 8.58
N PHE A 58 3.88 -1.16 9.44
CA PHE A 58 4.18 -0.92 10.86
C PHE A 58 3.35 -1.81 11.77
N LYS A 59 3.93 -2.19 12.91
CA LYS A 59 3.17 -2.84 13.99
C LYS A 59 2.05 -1.92 14.47
N SER A 60 0.89 -2.50 14.75
CA SER A 60 -0.24 -1.75 15.27
C SER A 60 0.04 -1.20 16.67
N LEU A 61 -0.29 0.08 16.89
CA LEU A 61 -0.19 0.74 18.20
C LEU A 61 -1.22 0.18 19.20
N VAL A 62 -2.41 -0.19 18.70
CA VAL A 62 -3.47 -0.85 19.46
C VAL A 62 -3.96 -2.03 18.62
N PRO A 63 -3.65 -3.29 18.98
CA PRO A 63 -4.18 -4.44 18.27
C PRO A 63 -5.68 -4.54 18.57
N ILE A 64 -6.53 -4.07 17.66
CA ILE A 64 -7.99 -4.16 17.80
C ILE A 64 -8.47 -5.40 17.02
N GLY A 65 -9.46 -6.12 17.55
CA GLY A 65 -10.09 -7.27 16.89
C GLY A 65 -9.72 -8.59 17.55
N GLU A 66 -9.54 -9.66 16.75
CA GLU A 66 -9.25 -11.02 17.25
C GLU A 66 -7.91 -11.15 18.00
N GLN A 67 -7.07 -10.12 17.92
CA GLN A 67 -5.77 -10.10 18.56
C GLN A 67 -5.82 -9.69 20.04
N ILE A 68 -6.88 -9.01 20.50
CA ILE A 68 -6.96 -8.53 21.88
C ILE A 68 -7.84 -9.44 22.73
N ASP A 69 -7.47 -9.61 24.01
CA ASP A 69 -8.30 -10.31 24.97
C ASP A 69 -9.71 -9.69 25.03
N LYS A 70 -10.72 -10.56 25.12
CA LYS A 70 -12.13 -10.14 25.08
C LYS A 70 -12.50 -9.18 26.21
N ASP A 71 -11.98 -9.37 27.42
CA ASP A 71 -12.27 -8.52 28.56
C ASP A 71 -11.60 -7.16 28.42
N ILE A 72 -10.39 -7.13 27.86
CA ILE A 72 -9.73 -5.89 27.49
C ILE A 72 -10.55 -5.17 26.41
N TYR A 73 -10.97 -5.85 25.34
CA TYR A 73 -11.79 -5.24 24.28
C TYR A 73 -13.10 -4.64 24.80
N LEU A 74 -13.81 -5.36 25.69
CA LEU A 74 -15.04 -4.86 26.32
C LEU A 74 -14.78 -3.60 27.15
N THR A 75 -13.65 -3.54 27.86
CA THR A 75 -13.21 -2.36 28.62
C THR A 75 -12.95 -1.15 27.70
N LEU A 76 -12.36 -1.38 26.52
CA LEU A 76 -12.02 -0.32 25.57
C LEU A 76 -13.21 0.13 24.70
N THR A 77 -14.25 -0.70 24.57
CA THR A 77 -15.39 -0.47 23.66
C THR A 77 -16.03 0.92 23.78
N PRO A 78 -16.30 1.48 24.98
CA PRO A 78 -16.86 2.83 25.11
C PRO A 78 -15.95 3.91 24.52
N LEU A 79 -14.63 3.77 24.68
CA LEU A 79 -13.64 4.71 24.16
C LEU A 79 -13.50 4.59 22.64
N LEU A 80 -13.48 3.36 22.11
CA LEU A 80 -13.46 3.11 20.66
C LEU A 80 -14.72 3.69 19.99
N ARG A 81 -15.89 3.57 20.62
CA ARG A 81 -17.12 4.23 20.13
C ARG A 81 -17.01 5.75 20.12
N ASN A 82 -16.30 6.35 21.08
CA ASN A 82 -16.08 7.79 21.11
C ASN A 82 -15.20 8.25 19.92
N ILE A 83 -14.12 7.50 19.64
CA ILE A 83 -13.30 7.73 18.44
C ILE A 83 -14.17 7.66 17.18
N ASN A 84 -14.95 6.58 17.01
CA ASN A 84 -15.73 6.36 15.79
C ASN A 84 -16.83 7.42 15.54
N LYS A 85 -17.31 8.11 16.59
CA LYS A 85 -18.27 9.21 16.45
C LYS A 85 -17.63 10.52 15.98
N ASN A 86 -16.30 10.63 16.08
CA ASN A 86 -15.59 11.84 15.67
C ASN A 86 -15.34 11.81 14.16
N SER A 87 -15.87 12.78 13.41
CA SER A 87 -15.68 12.84 11.95
C SER A 87 -14.21 12.98 11.52
N LYS A 88 -13.33 13.46 12.40
CA LYS A 88 -11.88 13.55 12.15
C LYS A 88 -11.15 12.22 12.38
N ALA A 89 -11.82 11.19 12.92
CA ALA A 89 -11.21 9.88 13.16
C ALA A 89 -10.75 9.19 11.87
N ILE A 90 -11.28 9.59 10.71
CA ILE A 90 -10.79 9.13 9.40
C ILE A 90 -9.28 9.37 9.21
N TYR A 91 -8.69 10.34 9.91
CA TYR A 91 -7.27 10.68 9.81
C TYR A 91 -6.39 10.03 10.89
N ILE A 92 -6.91 9.02 11.62
CA ILE A 92 -6.23 8.44 12.77
C ILE A 92 -4.86 7.84 12.41
N ASP A 93 -4.73 7.19 11.24
CA ASP A 93 -3.46 6.58 10.83
C ASP A 93 -2.38 7.63 10.54
N GLN A 94 -2.75 8.73 9.87
CA GLN A 94 -1.84 9.86 9.67
C GLN A 94 -1.46 10.52 11.01
N LEU A 95 -2.40 10.61 11.95
CA LEU A 95 -2.13 11.14 13.28
C LEU A 95 -1.13 10.26 14.04
N ILE A 96 -1.36 8.94 14.07
CA ILE A 96 -0.45 7.98 14.71
C ILE A 96 0.94 8.08 14.08
N LEU A 97 1.00 8.07 12.74
CA LEU A 97 2.24 8.13 11.99
C LEU A 97 3.05 9.40 12.26
N THR A 98 2.39 10.55 12.38
CA THR A 98 3.05 11.87 12.49
C THR A 98 3.32 12.31 13.93
N ASN A 99 2.76 11.63 14.93
CA ASN A 99 3.05 11.93 16.34
C ASN A 99 4.26 11.15 16.85
N ASP A 100 5.36 11.85 17.12
CA ASP A 100 6.61 11.28 17.62
C ASP A 100 6.50 10.59 19.00
N SER A 101 5.43 10.83 19.75
CA SER A 101 5.15 10.14 21.02
C SER A 101 4.83 8.65 20.83
N TYR A 102 4.39 8.27 19.62
CA TYR A 102 4.20 6.87 19.26
C TYR A 102 5.43 6.40 18.49
N LYS A 103 6.16 5.44 19.06
CA LYS A 103 7.31 4.81 18.38
C LYS A 103 6.80 3.92 17.25
N LYS A 104 7.39 4.05 16.06
CA LYS A 104 7.05 3.23 14.89
C LYS A 104 8.04 2.10 14.80
N GLU A 105 7.52 0.89 14.64
CA GLU A 105 8.32 -0.31 14.42
C GLU A 105 7.81 -1.01 13.18
N LEU A 106 8.72 -1.44 12.30
CA LEU A 106 8.34 -2.22 11.14
C LEU A 106 7.76 -3.56 11.59
N GLN A 107 6.72 -4.02 10.89
CA GLN A 107 6.16 -5.36 11.06
C GLN A 107 7.22 -6.42 10.72
N GLU A 108 7.93 -6.20 9.61
CA GLU A 108 9.05 -7.01 9.13
C GLU A 108 10.31 -6.16 9.10
N SER A 109 11.28 -6.47 9.96
CA SER A 109 12.54 -5.72 10.05
C SER A 109 13.36 -5.76 8.75
N ASP A 110 13.17 -6.79 7.93
CA ASP A 110 13.88 -7.00 6.66
C ASP A 110 13.17 -6.37 5.44
N PHE A 111 12.05 -5.67 5.64
CA PHE A 111 11.33 -5.00 4.56
C PHE A 111 12.18 -3.97 3.78
N PRO A 112 13.03 -3.14 4.40
CA PRO A 112 13.92 -2.24 3.66
C PRO A 112 14.87 -2.99 2.73
N ASN A 113 15.41 -4.13 3.16
CA ASN A 113 16.26 -4.96 2.32
C ASN A 113 15.48 -5.59 1.16
N PHE A 114 14.23 -6.01 1.38
CA PHE A 114 13.37 -6.47 0.30
C PHE A 114 13.19 -5.40 -0.80
N VAL A 115 12.86 -4.17 -0.42
CA VAL A 115 12.71 -3.05 -1.38
C VAL A 115 14.03 -2.78 -2.11
N ASN A 116 15.16 -2.80 -1.38
CA ASN A 116 16.49 -2.62 -1.97
C ASN A 116 16.87 -3.76 -2.93
N GLU A 117 16.58 -5.01 -2.60
CA GLU A 117 16.83 -6.18 -3.47
C GLU A 117 16.06 -6.06 -4.79
N MET A 118 14.78 -5.65 -4.75
CA MET A 118 13.98 -5.41 -5.94
C MET A 118 14.55 -4.26 -6.78
N SER A 119 14.85 -3.13 -6.14
CA SER A 119 15.44 -1.97 -6.82
C SER A 119 16.79 -2.30 -7.46
N ASN A 120 17.67 -3.03 -6.77
CA ASN A 120 18.98 -3.44 -7.29
C ASN A 120 18.85 -4.42 -8.45
N SER A 121 17.83 -5.27 -8.42
CA SER A 121 17.48 -6.18 -9.52
C SER A 121 16.77 -5.48 -10.67
N LYS A 122 16.56 -4.15 -10.58
CA LYS A 122 15.82 -3.32 -11.54
C LYS A 122 14.37 -3.77 -11.74
N ILE A 123 13.81 -4.48 -10.75
CA ILE A 123 12.40 -4.87 -10.73
C ILE A 123 11.60 -3.68 -10.22
N PRO A 124 10.65 -3.15 -11.00
CA PRO A 124 9.78 -2.07 -10.55
C PRO A 124 9.00 -2.49 -9.29
N ILE A 125 9.17 -1.73 -8.21
CA ILE A 125 8.42 -1.86 -6.97
C ILE A 125 7.81 -0.53 -6.57
N ILE A 126 6.50 -0.51 -6.32
CA ILE A 126 5.78 0.65 -5.81
C ILE A 126 5.03 0.28 -4.55
N ALA A 127 4.59 1.30 -3.83
CA ALA A 127 3.76 1.13 -2.66
C ALA A 127 2.41 1.81 -2.86
N VAL A 128 1.38 1.32 -2.19
CA VAL A 128 0.05 1.95 -2.13
C VAL A 128 -0.44 2.05 -0.69
N ASN A 129 -1.12 3.14 -0.35
CA ASN A 129 -1.71 3.37 0.97
C ASN A 129 -3.05 4.12 0.90
N ASP A 130 -3.86 3.98 1.95
CA ASP A 130 -5.17 4.64 2.12
C ASP A 130 -5.08 6.06 2.71
N GLY A 131 -3.88 6.64 2.78
CA GLY A 131 -3.66 7.96 3.33
C GLY A 131 -4.31 9.09 2.51
N PHE A 132 -4.37 10.27 3.13
CA PHE A 132 -4.87 11.50 2.50
C PHE A 132 -3.74 12.44 2.13
N THR A 133 -3.83 13.04 0.95
CA THR A 133 -2.80 13.96 0.42
C THR A 133 -2.99 15.38 0.94
N GLY A 134 -2.03 16.26 0.70
CA GLY A 134 -2.04 17.67 1.08
C GLY A 134 -1.72 17.94 2.55
N ASN A 135 -2.21 19.06 3.08
CA ASN A 135 -1.86 19.57 4.40
C ASN A 135 -2.42 18.72 5.53
N PHE A 136 -1.57 18.29 6.45
CA PHE A 136 -1.96 17.61 7.68
C PHE A 136 -1.22 18.22 8.87
N ASN A 137 -1.95 18.89 9.78
CA ASN A 137 -1.37 19.68 10.87
C ASN A 137 -0.28 20.65 10.33
N ASN A 138 0.95 20.51 10.81
CA ASN A 138 2.09 21.35 10.40
C ASN A 138 2.82 20.81 9.16
N ILE A 139 2.35 19.71 8.56
CA ILE A 139 2.92 19.12 7.35
C ILE A 139 2.20 19.73 6.14
N PRO A 140 2.88 20.48 5.25
CA PRO A 140 2.21 21.11 4.11
C PRO A 140 1.69 20.11 3.07
N LYS A 141 2.42 19.01 2.86
CA LYS A 141 2.17 18.01 1.82
C LYS A 141 2.52 16.63 2.37
N PHE A 142 1.50 15.92 2.84
CA PHE A 142 1.67 14.66 3.57
C PHE A 142 2.30 13.57 2.71
N GLU A 143 1.91 13.46 1.44
CA GLU A 143 2.46 12.49 0.49
C GLU A 143 3.98 12.62 0.29
N ILE A 144 4.49 13.86 0.31
CA ILE A 144 5.94 14.13 0.24
C ILE A 144 6.59 13.77 1.56
N TRP A 145 6.03 14.28 2.65
CA TRP A 145 6.55 14.02 3.98
C TRP A 145 6.64 12.52 4.26
N PHE A 146 5.63 11.75 3.83
CA PHE A 146 5.58 10.31 4.03
C PHE A 146 6.70 9.58 3.28
N ALA A 147 6.88 9.88 1.99
CA ALA A 147 7.98 9.31 1.22
C ALA A 147 9.35 9.63 1.83
N ASP A 148 9.57 10.89 2.22
CA ASP A 148 10.82 11.32 2.84
C ASP A 148 11.00 10.72 4.25
N TYR A 149 9.91 10.52 4.99
CA TYR A 149 9.90 9.88 6.31
C TYR A 149 10.33 8.41 6.22
N LEU A 150 9.77 7.64 5.28
CA LEU A 150 10.15 6.25 5.04
C LEU A 150 11.62 6.12 4.66
N LYS A 151 12.09 6.96 3.74
CA LYS A 151 13.49 6.97 3.31
C LYS A 151 14.42 7.32 4.46
N LYS A 152 14.16 8.41 5.18
CA LYS A 152 15.05 8.91 6.22
C LYS A 152 15.10 8.01 7.46
N ASN A 153 13.97 7.46 7.89
CA ASN A 153 13.88 6.77 9.18
C ASN A 153 13.95 5.24 9.06
N PHE A 154 13.64 4.69 7.89
CA PHE A 154 13.57 3.24 7.68
C PHE A 154 14.40 2.75 6.49
N ASN A 155 15.08 3.64 5.76
CA ASN A 155 15.84 3.29 4.55
C ASN A 155 14.98 2.57 3.50
N ILE A 156 13.72 2.98 3.38
CA ILE A 156 12.76 2.46 2.39
C ILE A 156 12.61 3.51 1.28
N ASP A 157 12.98 3.18 0.05
CA ASP A 157 12.95 4.09 -1.09
C ASP A 157 12.37 3.42 -2.34
N PHE A 158 11.20 3.87 -2.78
CA PHE A 158 10.52 3.40 -3.99
C PHE A 158 10.78 4.28 -5.22
N SER A 159 11.59 5.34 -5.09
CA SER A 159 11.74 6.36 -6.15
C SER A 159 12.44 5.86 -7.42
N ASN A 160 13.14 4.73 -7.36
CA ASN A 160 13.89 4.19 -8.49
C ASN A 160 13.02 3.45 -9.53
N SER A 161 11.78 3.09 -9.20
CA SER A 161 10.95 2.23 -10.05
C SER A 161 10.37 2.95 -11.27
N PHE A 162 10.02 4.22 -11.12
CA PHE A 162 9.43 5.04 -12.19
C PHE A 162 10.07 6.43 -12.24
N PRO A 163 11.38 6.52 -12.55
CA PRO A 163 12.16 7.77 -12.44
C PRO A 163 11.64 8.87 -13.38
N ASN A 164 11.03 8.50 -14.51
CA ASN A 164 10.43 9.44 -15.46
C ASN A 164 9.03 9.93 -15.03
N ASN A 165 8.42 9.27 -14.04
CA ASN A 165 7.08 9.56 -13.55
C ASN A 165 7.10 9.75 -12.02
N ASN A 166 8.13 10.40 -11.48
CA ASN A 166 8.31 10.57 -10.03
C ASN A 166 7.16 11.30 -9.31
N TYR A 167 6.24 11.91 -10.07
CA TYR A 167 5.06 12.55 -9.53
C TYR A 167 3.89 12.53 -10.53
N ILE A 168 2.69 12.22 -10.03
CA ILE A 168 1.42 12.32 -10.77
C ILE A 168 0.32 12.77 -9.80
N ILE A 169 -0.46 13.80 -10.18
CA ILE A 169 -1.77 14.06 -9.56
C ILE A 169 -2.85 13.43 -10.42
N PHE A 170 -3.72 12.63 -9.82
CA PHE A 170 -4.87 12.06 -10.49
C PHE A 170 -6.07 13.02 -10.40
N ASN A 171 -5.94 14.21 -11.01
CA ASN A 171 -6.99 15.25 -11.01
C ASN A 171 -8.17 14.95 -11.93
N ASN A 172 -8.14 13.80 -12.59
CA ASN A 172 -9.25 13.20 -13.33
C ASN A 172 -10.14 12.30 -12.44
N LEU A 173 -9.71 12.01 -11.22
CA LEU A 173 -10.47 11.25 -10.22
C LEU A 173 -11.12 12.19 -9.20
N ASP A 174 -12.04 11.65 -8.41
CA ASP A 174 -12.71 12.41 -7.37
C ASP A 174 -11.72 12.98 -6.35
N SER A 175 -11.95 14.24 -5.98
CA SER A 175 -11.19 14.87 -4.91
C SER A 175 -11.78 14.55 -3.55
N PHE A 176 -10.93 14.47 -2.53
CA PHE A 176 -11.34 14.44 -1.13
C PHE A 176 -10.64 15.57 -0.36
N ALA A 177 -11.39 16.30 0.47
CA ALA A 177 -10.90 17.41 1.27
C ALA A 177 -10.04 18.42 0.48
N ASN A 178 -10.50 18.79 -0.72
CA ASN A 178 -9.82 19.69 -1.67
C ASN A 178 -8.44 19.19 -2.16
N THR A 179 -8.23 17.88 -2.18
CA THR A 179 -7.00 17.25 -2.64
C THR A 179 -7.32 16.03 -3.50
N TYR A 180 -6.35 15.58 -4.30
CA TYR A 180 -6.50 14.45 -5.21
C TYR A 180 -5.56 13.30 -4.80
N PRO A 181 -5.82 12.08 -5.27
CA PRO A 181 -4.84 11.01 -5.18
C PRO A 181 -3.52 11.42 -5.85
N VAL A 182 -2.40 10.94 -5.30
CA VAL A 182 -1.06 11.29 -5.77
C VAL A 182 -0.18 10.07 -5.83
N PHE A 183 0.54 9.92 -6.95
CA PHE A 183 1.76 9.12 -7.00
C PHE A 183 2.94 10.04 -6.74
N TYR A 184 3.77 9.74 -5.75
CA TYR A 184 4.99 10.49 -5.46
C TYR A 184 6.12 9.53 -5.10
N LYS A 185 7.23 9.58 -5.85
CA LYS A 185 8.44 8.79 -5.63
C LYS A 185 8.16 7.30 -5.38
N GLY A 186 7.31 6.68 -6.20
CA GLY A 186 6.98 5.26 -6.07
C GLY A 186 5.87 4.94 -5.07
N ILE A 187 5.26 5.94 -4.40
CA ILE A 187 4.17 5.73 -3.44
C ILE A 187 2.88 6.33 -3.99
N LEU A 188 1.85 5.49 -4.12
CA LEU A 188 0.50 5.84 -4.50
C LEU A 188 -0.35 6.08 -3.24
N THR A 189 -0.74 7.32 -3.00
CA THR A 189 -1.63 7.72 -1.90
C THR A 189 -3.04 7.89 -2.46
N SER A 190 -3.97 7.06 -2.01
CA SER A 190 -5.27 6.87 -2.66
C SER A 190 -6.26 8.01 -2.42
N ASN A 191 -6.11 8.76 -1.32
CA ASN A 191 -6.93 9.92 -0.98
C ASN A 191 -8.45 9.67 -1.14
N ASN A 192 -8.96 8.62 -0.48
CA ASN A 192 -10.36 8.20 -0.49
C ASN A 192 -10.86 7.52 -1.78
N ILE A 193 -9.98 7.21 -2.73
CA ILE A 193 -10.28 6.32 -3.85
C ILE A 193 -9.89 4.88 -3.47
N SER A 194 -10.60 3.88 -4.00
CA SER A 194 -10.23 2.50 -3.72
C SER A 194 -8.82 2.17 -4.23
N LYS A 195 -8.01 1.44 -3.45
CA LYS A 195 -6.64 1.06 -3.85
C LYS A 195 -6.60 0.30 -5.17
N ALA A 196 -7.61 -0.53 -5.43
CA ALA A 196 -7.69 -1.29 -6.66
C ALA A 196 -7.84 -0.38 -7.88
N GLU A 197 -8.82 0.53 -7.84
CA GLU A 197 -9.01 1.54 -8.88
C GLU A 197 -7.79 2.44 -9.05
N MET A 198 -7.15 2.82 -7.94
CA MET A 198 -5.93 3.63 -7.98
C MET A 198 -4.78 2.92 -8.70
N MET A 199 -4.54 1.64 -8.40
CA MET A 199 -3.50 0.85 -9.06
C MET A 199 -3.78 0.70 -10.56
N LEU A 200 -5.03 0.46 -10.96
CA LEU A 200 -5.40 0.38 -12.37
C LEU A 200 -5.22 1.74 -13.09
N ASN A 201 -5.69 2.83 -12.50
CA ASN A 201 -5.51 4.18 -13.04
C ASN A 201 -4.04 4.56 -13.17
N PHE A 202 -3.20 4.14 -12.21
CA PHE A 202 -1.76 4.32 -12.29
C PHE A 202 -1.19 3.61 -13.53
N LEU A 203 -1.46 2.32 -13.74
CA LEU A 203 -0.99 1.56 -14.91
C LEU A 203 -1.36 2.23 -16.23
N ILE A 204 -2.62 2.67 -16.35
CA ILE A 204 -3.13 3.38 -17.54
C ILE A 204 -2.39 4.70 -17.74
N GLN A 205 -2.26 5.50 -16.67
CA GLN A 205 -1.65 6.82 -16.73
C GLN A 205 -0.16 6.80 -17.07
N VAL A 206 0.58 5.78 -16.59
CA VAL A 206 2.01 5.61 -16.94
C VAL A 206 2.24 4.81 -18.22
N GLY A 207 1.19 4.22 -18.80
CA GLY A 207 1.30 3.36 -19.98
C GLY A 207 2.14 2.10 -19.75
N PHE A 208 2.15 1.59 -18.51
CA PHE A 208 2.96 0.43 -18.13
C PHE A 208 2.10 -0.84 -18.11
N MET A 209 2.60 -1.91 -18.74
CA MET A 209 1.89 -3.18 -18.89
C MET A 209 2.83 -4.35 -18.55
N PRO A 210 2.89 -4.76 -17.27
CA PRO A 210 3.73 -5.89 -16.89
C PRO A 210 3.17 -7.21 -17.45
N LYS A 211 4.03 -8.22 -17.63
CA LYS A 211 3.58 -9.60 -17.83
C LYS A 211 3.15 -10.26 -16.53
N ALA A 212 3.71 -9.86 -15.39
CA ALA A 212 3.25 -10.28 -14.08
C ALA A 212 3.08 -9.10 -13.12
N PHE A 213 1.88 -9.00 -12.53
CA PHE A 213 1.51 -8.00 -11.54
C PHE A 213 1.37 -8.67 -10.18
N ILE A 214 2.26 -8.31 -9.26
CA ILE A 214 2.44 -8.99 -7.97
C ILE A 214 2.02 -8.03 -6.86
N ILE A 215 1.02 -8.40 -6.05
CA ILE A 215 0.58 -7.59 -4.89
C ILE A 215 0.93 -8.31 -3.59
N ILE A 216 1.45 -7.55 -2.63
CA ILE A 216 1.60 -8.00 -1.24
C ILE A 216 0.60 -7.22 -0.39
N SER A 217 -0.37 -7.92 0.20
CA SER A 217 -1.40 -7.31 1.03
C SER A 217 -1.98 -8.29 2.05
N ASN A 218 -2.36 -7.79 3.22
CA ASN A 218 -3.15 -8.54 4.19
C ASN A 218 -4.66 -8.55 3.87
N ASN A 219 -5.11 -7.82 2.85
CA ASN A 219 -6.52 -7.67 2.52
C ASN A 219 -6.90 -8.57 1.33
N ILE A 220 -7.53 -9.70 1.63
CA ILE A 220 -7.96 -10.67 0.61
C ILE A 220 -8.97 -10.09 -0.39
N GLU A 221 -9.86 -9.19 0.04
CA GLU A 221 -10.86 -8.59 -0.84
C GLU A 221 -10.22 -7.59 -1.83
N LEU A 222 -9.16 -6.89 -1.40
CA LEU A 222 -8.35 -6.08 -2.30
C LEU A 222 -7.67 -6.95 -3.37
N LEU A 223 -7.10 -8.09 -2.98
CA LEU A 223 -6.45 -9.01 -3.93
C LEU A 223 -7.43 -9.53 -4.98
N LYS A 224 -8.61 -10.00 -4.56
CA LYS A 224 -9.67 -10.43 -5.49
C LYS A 224 -10.18 -9.29 -6.38
N SER A 225 -10.35 -8.09 -5.82
CA SER A 225 -10.75 -6.92 -6.59
C SER A 225 -9.73 -6.58 -7.68
N MET A 226 -8.43 -6.67 -7.35
CA MET A 226 -7.36 -6.43 -8.32
C MET A 226 -7.25 -7.52 -9.38
N GLU A 227 -7.39 -8.79 -9.01
CA GLU A 227 -7.50 -9.90 -9.96
C GLU A 227 -8.59 -9.63 -11.00
N PHE A 228 -9.79 -9.28 -10.54
CA PHE A 228 -10.93 -9.00 -11.39
C PHE A 228 -10.70 -7.80 -12.33
N GLN A 229 -10.16 -6.71 -11.79
CA GLN A 229 -9.87 -5.50 -12.57
C GLN A 229 -8.78 -5.71 -13.62
N LEU A 230 -7.71 -6.43 -13.26
CA LEU A 230 -6.62 -6.74 -14.21
C LEU A 230 -7.07 -7.68 -15.31
N ASN A 231 -7.86 -8.71 -14.98
CA ASN A 231 -8.44 -9.61 -15.98
C ASN A 231 -9.34 -8.88 -16.99
N SER A 232 -10.05 -7.84 -16.53
CA SER A 232 -10.89 -6.98 -17.38
C SER A 232 -10.06 -6.01 -18.23
N TYR A 233 -8.93 -5.53 -17.69
CA TYR A 233 -8.03 -4.59 -18.36
C TYR A 233 -7.18 -5.26 -19.45
N SER A 234 -6.60 -6.43 -19.16
CA SER A 234 -5.73 -7.14 -20.09
C SER A 234 -5.66 -8.63 -19.77
N SER A 235 -5.97 -9.46 -20.76
CA SER A 235 -5.90 -10.92 -20.64
C SER A 235 -4.48 -11.49 -20.61
N ASN A 236 -3.46 -10.63 -20.73
CA ASN A 236 -2.05 -11.00 -20.89
C ASN A 236 -1.20 -10.74 -19.63
N ILE A 237 -1.81 -10.23 -18.56
CA ILE A 237 -1.15 -10.01 -17.28
C ILE A 237 -1.40 -11.24 -16.40
N LEU A 238 -0.34 -11.87 -15.90
CA LEU A 238 -0.41 -12.82 -14.79
C LEU A 238 -0.57 -12.04 -13.48
N PHE A 239 -1.62 -12.30 -12.73
CA PHE A 239 -1.82 -11.75 -11.40
C PHE A 239 -1.32 -12.71 -10.32
N ILE A 240 -0.50 -12.20 -9.39
CA ILE A 240 -0.11 -12.95 -8.18
C ILE A 240 -0.42 -12.09 -6.96
N GLY A 241 -1.31 -12.58 -6.10
CA GLY A 241 -1.61 -11.95 -4.82
C GLY A 241 -0.99 -12.72 -3.67
N TYR A 242 -0.03 -12.12 -2.95
CA TYR A 242 0.37 -12.63 -1.65
C TYR A 242 -0.57 -12.11 -0.58
N HIS A 243 -1.43 -13.01 -0.08
CA HIS A 243 -2.24 -12.75 1.10
C HIS A 243 -1.36 -12.89 2.34
N TYR A 244 -0.89 -11.75 2.83
CA TYR A 244 0.07 -11.66 3.91
C TYR A 244 -0.62 -11.70 5.27
N ASN A 245 -0.50 -12.82 5.96
CA ASN A 245 -1.13 -13.10 7.25
C ASN A 245 -0.07 -13.22 8.35
N ASN A 246 0.57 -12.11 8.69
CA ASN A 246 1.47 -12.10 9.85
C ASN A 246 0.67 -11.81 11.12
N LYS A 247 0.32 -12.90 11.82
CA LYS A 247 -0.24 -12.88 13.18
C LYS A 247 0.86 -12.52 14.19
N ASN A 248 1.30 -11.26 14.20
CA ASN A 248 2.16 -10.80 15.29
C ASN A 248 1.41 -10.95 16.61
N THR A 249 2.01 -11.65 17.57
CA THR A 249 1.48 -11.74 18.92
C THR A 249 1.52 -10.33 19.52
N PRO A 250 0.40 -9.76 19.98
CA PRO A 250 0.41 -8.54 20.76
C PRO A 250 1.43 -8.64 21.89
N GLU A 251 2.11 -7.54 22.19
CA GLU A 251 2.73 -7.42 23.50
C GLU A 251 1.63 -7.57 24.56
N ASN A 252 1.86 -8.42 25.56
CA ASN A 252 0.91 -8.62 26.66
C ASN A 252 0.81 -7.32 27.49
N LYS A 253 -0.08 -6.42 27.09
CA LYS A 253 -0.41 -5.17 27.77
C LYS A 253 -1.81 -5.27 28.36
N ASP A 254 -2.02 -4.58 29.47
CA ASP A 254 -3.32 -4.55 30.13
C ASP A 254 -4.26 -3.48 29.54
N ALA A 255 -5.50 -3.48 30.01
CA ALA A 255 -6.50 -2.49 29.60
C ALA A 255 -6.12 -1.06 29.99
N ALA A 256 -5.34 -0.85 31.05
CA ALA A 256 -4.94 0.48 31.50
C ALA A 256 -3.96 1.13 30.51
N TYR A 257 -3.00 0.36 29.99
CA TYR A 257 -2.07 0.79 28.95
C TYR A 257 -2.82 1.27 27.70
N TYR A 258 -3.72 0.45 27.15
CA TYR A 258 -4.48 0.81 25.95
C TYR A 258 -5.46 1.97 26.20
N THR A 259 -6.07 2.03 27.38
CA THR A 259 -6.94 3.15 27.78
C THR A 259 -6.18 4.48 27.74
N LYS A 260 -4.92 4.51 28.20
CA LYS A 260 -4.08 5.70 28.15
C LYS A 260 -3.83 6.16 26.71
N ILE A 261 -3.46 5.23 25.83
CA ILE A 261 -3.21 5.52 24.41
C ILE A 261 -4.48 6.05 23.73
N ILE A 262 -5.61 5.37 23.93
CA ILE A 262 -6.87 5.74 23.29
C ILE A 262 -7.35 7.12 23.76
N ASN A 263 -7.23 7.45 25.05
CA ASN A 263 -7.57 8.78 25.56
C ASN A 263 -6.66 9.88 24.98
N ASP A 264 -5.37 9.60 24.83
CA ASP A 264 -4.43 10.51 24.17
C ASP A 264 -4.81 10.74 22.70
N LEU A 265 -5.11 9.66 21.96
CA LEU A 265 -5.62 9.73 20.58
C LEU A 265 -6.90 10.55 20.48
N ILE A 266 -7.89 10.34 21.35
CA ILE A 266 -9.15 11.13 21.38
C ILE A 266 -8.84 12.62 21.53
N SER A 267 -7.94 12.99 22.45
CA SER A 267 -7.53 14.38 22.66
C SER A 267 -6.87 14.99 21.43
N GLN A 268 -6.04 14.22 20.74
CA GLN A 268 -5.31 14.67 19.55
C GLN A 268 -6.18 14.74 18.30
N ILE A 269 -7.10 13.80 18.09
CA ILE A 269 -8.04 13.78 16.95
C ILE A 269 -8.82 15.09 16.89
N ASN A 270 -9.29 15.59 18.04
CA ASN A 270 -10.00 16.87 18.13
C ASN A 270 -9.17 18.07 17.62
N LYS A 271 -7.85 17.99 17.78
CA LYS A 271 -6.88 19.06 17.42
C LYS A 271 -6.40 18.98 15.97
N ILE A 272 -6.75 17.93 15.22
CA ILE A 272 -6.33 17.77 13.82
C ILE A 272 -6.76 18.98 12.99
N LYS A 273 -5.84 19.50 12.18
CA LYS A 273 -6.05 20.58 11.21
C LYS A 273 -5.77 20.09 9.79
N ARG A 274 -6.67 20.44 8.87
CA ARG A 274 -6.57 20.22 7.42
C ARG A 274 -6.85 21.55 6.73
N ASN A 275 -5.81 22.21 6.25
CA ASN A 275 -5.88 23.54 5.63
C ASN A 275 -5.53 23.48 4.15
N ASN A 276 -6.17 22.56 3.42
CA ASN A 276 -5.99 22.47 1.97
C ASN A 276 -6.68 23.67 1.30
N PRO A 277 -5.99 24.41 0.42
CA PRO A 277 -6.64 25.48 -0.33
C PRO A 277 -7.77 24.91 -1.18
N PRO A 278 -8.86 25.66 -1.43
CA PRO A 278 -9.88 25.26 -2.38
C PRO A 278 -9.27 24.90 -3.73
N LEU A 279 -9.78 23.84 -4.35
CA LEU A 279 -9.37 23.45 -5.69
C LEU A 279 -9.67 24.60 -6.66
N LYS A 280 -8.64 25.11 -7.34
CA LYS A 280 -8.85 26.05 -8.44
C LYS A 280 -9.48 25.29 -9.60
N THR A 281 -10.54 25.81 -10.21
CA THR A 281 -11.23 25.23 -11.37
C THR A 281 -10.39 25.23 -12.66
N ASN A 282 -9.08 25.45 -12.58
CA ASN A 282 -8.26 25.66 -13.75
C ASN A 282 -7.69 24.34 -14.25
N LYS A 283 -8.06 24.00 -15.49
CA LYS A 283 -7.49 22.96 -16.36
C LYS A 283 -6.00 23.23 -16.72
N ILE A 284 -5.18 23.63 -15.75
CA ILE A 284 -3.73 23.76 -15.96
C ILE A 284 -3.11 22.42 -15.56
N LYS A 285 -3.06 21.51 -16.54
CA LYS A 285 -1.97 20.54 -16.61
C LYS A 285 -0.68 21.34 -16.83
N ASP A 286 0.46 20.84 -16.36
CA ASP A 286 1.83 21.18 -16.84
C ASP A 286 2.83 21.80 -15.87
N LYS A 287 2.58 21.86 -14.54
CA LYS A 287 3.69 22.06 -13.59
C LYS A 287 3.60 21.15 -12.37
N ASN A 288 4.72 20.49 -12.06
CA ASN A 288 4.93 19.81 -10.79
C ASN A 288 4.90 20.86 -9.67
N PRO A 289 3.89 20.88 -8.78
CA PRO A 289 3.82 21.85 -7.69
C PRO A 289 4.83 21.53 -6.58
N TYR A 290 5.69 20.51 -6.74
CA TYR A 290 6.67 20.05 -5.75
C TYR A 290 8.12 20.36 -6.09
N ASP A 291 8.42 20.85 -7.29
CA ASP A 291 9.78 21.30 -7.61
C ASP A 291 10.06 22.57 -6.78
N LYS A 292 10.96 22.47 -5.80
CA LYS A 292 11.44 23.60 -4.99
C LYS A 292 12.38 24.54 -5.76
N ASN A 293 12.65 24.27 -7.04
CA ASN A 293 13.39 25.18 -7.89
C ASN A 293 12.47 26.25 -8.50
N GLN A 294 11.78 27.03 -7.65
CA GLN A 294 11.39 28.44 -7.87
C GLN A 294 11.16 29.14 -6.53
#